data_AF-A0A2D9KV81-F1
#
_entry.id   AF-A0A2D9KV81-F1
#
_cell.length_a   1.000
_cell.length_b   1.000
_cell.length_c   1.000
_cell.angle_alpha   90.00
_cell.angle_beta   90.00
_cell.angle_gamma   90.00
#
_symmetry.space_group_name_H-M   'P 1'
#
loop_
_entity.id
_entity.type
_entity.pdbx_description
1 polymer ?
#
loop_
_entity_poly.entity_id
_entity_poly.type
_entity_poly.pdbx_seq_one_letter_code
_entity_poly.pdbx_strand_id
1 'polypeptide(L)'
;MPEIIIEKNPSEARLKELGVAGWEIWDCPVTEFRLDFDETEKAYILEGEIVVTPDGGEPVTIVPGDYAIFPTGLKSMWQVTKQLKKHYSYD
;
A
#
# COMPACT_ATOMS: atom_id res chain seq x y z
N MET A 1 -17.94 -2.78 3.24
CA MET A 1 -17.11 -1.56 3.31
C MET A 1 -15.83 -1.90 2.57
N PRO A 2 -15.20 -0.97 1.84
CA PRO A 2 -13.89 -1.25 1.25
C PRO A 2 -12.89 -1.55 2.38
N GLU A 3 -12.34 -2.77 2.41
CA GLU A 3 -11.37 -3.20 3.42
C GLU A 3 -9.98 -3.30 2.79
N ILE A 4 -8.98 -2.79 3.49
CA ILE A 4 -7.58 -2.87 3.07
C ILE A 4 -7.10 -4.30 3.32
N ILE A 5 -6.66 -4.99 2.27
CA ILE A 5 -6.11 -6.33 2.41
C ILE A 5 -4.61 -6.21 2.53
N ILE A 6 -4.03 -6.79 3.59
CA ILE A 6 -2.58 -6.84 3.76
C ILE A 6 -2.11 -8.28 3.85
N GLU A 7 -1.24 -8.66 2.93
CA GLU A 7 -0.51 -9.91 2.92
C GLU A 7 0.91 -9.66 3.43
N LYS A 8 1.17 -10.09 4.66
CA LYS A 8 2.48 -9.96 5.31
C LYS A 8 3.46 -10.94 4.68
N ASN A 9 4.56 -10.44 4.12
CA ASN A 9 5.68 -11.24 3.61
C ASN A 9 5.27 -12.33 2.60
N PRO A 10 4.68 -11.96 1.45
CA PRO A 10 4.28 -12.91 0.41
C PRO A 10 5.49 -13.65 -0.16
N SER A 11 5.28 -14.91 -0.56
CA SER A 11 6.32 -15.73 -1.19
C SER A 11 6.81 -15.11 -2.51
N GLU A 12 8.07 -15.34 -2.87
CA GLU A 12 8.65 -14.86 -4.14
C GLU A 12 7.84 -15.30 -5.37
N ALA A 13 7.28 -16.53 -5.34
CA ALA A 13 6.38 -17.02 -6.38
C ALA A 13 5.15 -16.12 -6.54
N ARG A 14 4.54 -15.69 -5.42
CA ARG A 14 3.37 -14.82 -5.41
C ARG A 14 3.70 -13.43 -5.96
N LEU A 15 4.83 -12.85 -5.54
CA LEU A 15 5.31 -11.59 -6.07
C LEU A 15 5.56 -11.64 -7.58
N LYS A 16 6.09 -12.78 -8.06
CA LYS A 16 6.31 -13.01 -9.49
C LYS A 16 5.00 -13.18 -10.27
N GLU A 17 4.01 -13.87 -9.71
CA GLU A 17 2.66 -13.98 -10.29
C GLU A 17 1.95 -12.63 -10.36
N LEU A 18 2.10 -11.80 -9.31
CA LEU A 18 1.58 -10.43 -9.27
C LEU A 18 2.33 -9.49 -10.24
N GLY A 19 3.54 -9.85 -10.65
CA GLY A 19 4.36 -9.05 -11.55
C GLY A 19 4.92 -7.79 -10.90
N VAL A 20 5.08 -7.77 -9.56
CA VAL A 20 5.51 -6.56 -8.81
C VAL A 20 6.82 -5.97 -9.32
N ALA A 21 7.70 -6.81 -9.87
CA ALA A 21 8.98 -6.38 -10.45
C ALA A 21 8.84 -5.47 -11.68
N GLY A 22 7.68 -5.49 -12.36
CA GLY A 22 7.37 -4.62 -13.48
C GLY A 22 6.57 -3.37 -13.10
N TRP A 23 6.19 -3.22 -11.83
CA TRP A 23 5.37 -2.10 -11.37
C TRP A 23 6.20 -0.83 -11.20
N GLU A 24 5.52 0.31 -11.31
CA GLU A 24 6.17 1.60 -11.04
C GLU A 24 6.61 1.68 -9.57
N ILE A 25 7.75 2.34 -9.36
CA ILE A 25 8.28 2.58 -8.03
C ILE A 25 7.86 3.98 -7.62
N TRP A 26 7.18 4.06 -6.48
CA TRP A 26 6.87 5.31 -5.83
C TRP A 26 7.80 5.50 -4.64
N ASP A 27 8.44 6.65 -4.58
CA ASP A 27 9.19 7.13 -3.43
C ASP A 27 8.51 8.35 -2.81
N CYS A 28 8.48 8.38 -1.48
CA CYS A 28 7.89 9.50 -0.76
C CYS A 28 8.60 9.75 0.56
N PRO A 29 8.96 11.02 0.86
CA PRO A 29 9.49 11.37 2.16
C PRO A 29 8.43 11.24 3.26
N VAL A 30 8.86 11.43 4.51
CA VAL A 30 7.97 11.47 5.69
C VAL A 30 6.97 12.61 5.52
N THR A 31 5.71 12.26 5.30
CA THR A 31 4.61 13.19 5.06
C THR A 31 3.27 12.54 5.40
N GLU A 32 2.24 13.36 5.61
CA GLU A 32 0.86 12.92 5.84
C GLU A 32 -0.07 13.53 4.79
N PHE A 33 -0.95 12.71 4.21
CA PHE A 33 -1.90 13.14 3.19
C PHE A 33 -3.06 12.16 3.06
N ARG A 34 -4.20 12.63 2.53
CA ARG A 34 -5.33 11.76 2.20
C ARG A 34 -5.21 11.21 0.79
N LEU A 35 -5.60 9.95 0.66
CA LEU A 35 -5.70 9.22 -0.60
C LEU A 35 -7.12 8.67 -0.74
N ASP A 36 -7.72 9.01 -1.86
CA ASP A 36 -8.99 8.51 -2.33
C ASP A 36 -8.68 7.52 -3.47
N PHE A 37 -9.03 6.26 -3.28
CA PHE A 37 -8.83 5.22 -4.26
C PHE A 37 -10.06 5.15 -5.17
N ASP A 38 -10.00 5.75 -6.36
CA ASP A 38 -11.07 5.61 -7.36
C ASP A 38 -11.03 4.25 -8.07
N GLU A 39 -9.89 3.56 -8.06
CA GLU A 39 -9.68 2.22 -8.62
C GLU A 39 -8.93 1.32 -7.63
N THR A 40 -8.77 0.03 -7.96
CA THR A 40 -8.12 -0.90 -7.03
C THR A 40 -6.60 -0.76 -7.15
N GLU A 41 -5.96 -0.11 -6.18
CA GLU A 41 -4.50 -0.02 -6.12
C GLU A 41 -3.91 -1.22 -5.38
N LYS A 42 -2.91 -1.84 -5.99
CA LYS A 42 -2.07 -2.86 -5.38
C LYS A 42 -0.71 -2.24 -5.09
N ALA A 43 -0.23 -2.38 -3.86
CA ALA A 43 1.02 -1.82 -3.41
C ALA A 43 1.90 -2.86 -2.72
N TYR A 44 3.17 -2.90 -3.06
CA TYR A 44 4.16 -3.72 -2.36
C TYR A 44 5.24 -2.83 -1.76
N ILE A 45 5.40 -2.85 -0.44
CA ILE A 45 6.35 -1.98 0.25
C ILE A 45 7.76 -2.59 0.18
N LEU A 46 8.69 -1.84 -0.38
CA LEU A 46 10.12 -2.20 -0.45
C LEU A 46 10.88 -1.69 0.76
N GLU A 47 10.61 -0.46 1.18
CA GLU A 47 11.31 0.22 2.27
C GLU A 47 10.40 1.26 2.93
N GLY A 48 10.65 1.58 4.19
CA GLY A 48 9.96 2.65 4.92
C GLY A 48 8.92 2.13 5.91
N GLU A 49 7.98 3.00 6.27
CA GLU A 49 6.91 2.65 7.20
C GLU A 49 5.76 3.64 6.98
N ILE A 50 4.55 3.10 6.84
CA ILE A 50 3.35 3.90 6.63
C ILE A 50 2.20 3.39 7.48
N VAL A 51 1.45 4.32 8.04
CA VAL A 51 0.19 4.07 8.72
C VAL A 51 -0.94 4.54 7.82
N VAL A 52 -1.81 3.62 7.39
CA VAL A 52 -2.97 3.90 6.57
C VAL A 52 -4.22 3.76 7.41
N THR A 53 -4.95 4.87 7.58
CA THR A 53 -6.18 4.92 8.38
C THR A 53 -7.38 5.05 7.44
N PRO A 54 -8.14 3.96 7.19
CA PRO A 54 -9.37 4.02 6.40
C PRO A 54 -10.45 4.83 7.13
N ASP A 55 -11.29 5.54 6.36
CA ASP A 55 -12.37 6.35 6.91
C ASP A 55 -13.43 5.44 7.57
N GLY A 56 -13.58 5.57 8.90
CA GLY A 56 -14.46 4.73 9.70
C GLY A 56 -13.90 3.35 10.10
N GLY A 57 -12.60 3.10 9.88
CA GLY A 57 -11.92 1.87 10.31
C GLY A 57 -10.73 2.13 11.24
N GLU A 58 -9.99 1.06 11.55
CA GLU A 58 -8.80 1.13 12.39
C GLU A 58 -7.54 1.42 11.55
N PRO A 59 -6.57 2.18 12.11
CA PRO A 59 -5.29 2.44 11.44
C PRO A 59 -4.51 1.15 11.22
N VAL A 60 -4.00 0.98 10.00
CA VAL A 60 -3.26 -0.21 9.59
C VAL A 60 -1.83 0.16 9.27
N THR A 61 -0.87 -0.53 9.90
CA THR A 61 0.56 -0.27 9.68
C THR A 61 1.12 -1.23 8.64
N ILE A 62 1.73 -0.65 7.61
CA ILE A 62 2.35 -1.35 6.49
C ILE A 62 3.85 -1.10 6.53
N VAL A 63 4.62 -2.19 6.50
CA VAL A 63 6.08 -2.19 6.62
C VAL A 63 6.71 -2.86 5.38
N PRO A 64 8.01 -2.68 5.13
CA PRO A 64 8.73 -3.36 4.05
C PRO A 64 8.52 -4.86 4.09
N GLY A 65 8.25 -5.43 2.91
CA GLY A 65 7.88 -6.83 2.73
C GLY A 65 6.38 -7.07 2.74
N ASP A 66 5.54 -6.09 3.05
CA ASP A 66 4.09 -6.24 3.00
C ASP A 66 3.52 -5.90 1.63
N TYR A 67 2.51 -6.67 1.25
CA TYR A 67 1.69 -6.42 0.08
C TYR A 67 0.30 -5.95 0.52
N ALA A 68 -0.09 -4.74 0.11
CA ALA A 68 -1.37 -4.14 0.43
C ALA A 68 -2.25 -3.99 -0.82
N ILE A 69 -3.55 -4.19 -0.67
CA ILE A 69 -4.54 -3.96 -1.72
C ILE A 69 -5.57 -2.98 -1.18
N PHE A 70 -5.73 -1.87 -1.89
CA PHE A 70 -6.68 -0.82 -1.61
C PHE A 70 -7.82 -0.91 -2.64
N PRO A 71 -9.02 -1.33 -2.24
CA PRO A 71 -10.15 -1.43 -3.16
C PRO A 71 -10.67 -0.05 -3.61
N THR A 72 -11.28 -0.02 -4.79
CA THR A 72 -12.00 1.17 -5.29
C THR A 72 -13.06 1.68 -4.30
N GLY A 73 -13.19 3.01 -4.21
CA GLY A 73 -14.05 3.72 -3.28
C GLY A 73 -13.49 3.82 -1.85
N LEU A 74 -12.28 3.31 -1.59
CA LEU A 74 -11.64 3.45 -0.29
C LEU A 74 -11.12 4.88 -0.10
N LYS A 75 -11.50 5.51 1.01
CA LYS A 75 -10.90 6.77 1.47
C LYS A 75 -10.04 6.50 2.67
N SER A 76 -8.79 6.94 2.65
CA SER A 76 -7.87 6.69 3.74
C SER A 76 -6.88 7.84 3.95
N MET A 77 -6.43 7.99 5.20
CA MET A 77 -5.33 8.89 5.55
C MET A 77 -4.03 8.09 5.54
N TRP A 78 -3.05 8.58 4.78
CA TRP A 78 -1.72 7.99 4.66
C TRP A 78 -0.76 8.83 5.49
N GLN A 79 -0.12 8.22 6.47
CA GLN A 79 0.89 8.85 7.32
C GLN A 79 2.20 8.10 7.18
N VAL A 80 3.10 8.65 6.36
CA VAL A 80 4.43 8.09 6.12
C VAL A 80 5.33 8.51 7.28
N THR A 81 5.71 7.57 8.15
CA THR A 81 6.56 7.83 9.32
C THR A 81 8.05 7.70 9.01
N LYS A 82 8.39 6.91 7.98
CA LYS A 82 9.74 6.75 7.43
C LYS A 82 9.67 6.79 5.91
N GLN A 83 10.70 7.32 5.25
CA GLN A 83 10.78 7.41 3.79
C GLN A 83 10.28 6.12 3.13
N LEU A 84 9.14 6.23 2.44
CA LEU A 84 8.45 5.09 1.86
C LEU A 84 8.98 4.85 0.45
N LYS A 85 9.25 3.60 0.15
CA LYS A 85 9.47 3.11 -1.21
C LYS A 85 8.55 1.93 -1.44
N LYS A 86 7.66 2.03 -2.41
CA LYS A 86 6.72 0.96 -2.76
C LYS A 86 6.64 0.75 -4.26
N HIS A 87 6.45 -0.49 -4.68
CA HIS A 87 5.88 -0.76 -5.99
C HIS A 87 4.38 -0.56 -5.93
N TYR A 88 3.80 0.09 -6.92
CA TYR A 88 2.35 0.27 -7.00
C TYR A 88 1.86 -0.03 -8.42
N SER A 89 0.66 -0.57 -8.52
CA SER A 89 -0.04 -0.78 -9.77
C SER A 89 -1.52 -0.54 -9.55
N TYR A 90 -2.14 0.08 -10.53
CA TYR A 90 -3.58 0.20 -10.62
C TYR A 90 -4.14 -0.91 -11.53
N ASP A 91 -5.37 -1.34 -11.27
CA ASP A 91 -6.10 -2.40 -11.99
C ASP A 91 -7.48 -1.88 -12.45
#